data_AF-A0A962HDA8-F1
#
_entry.id   AF-A0A962HDA8-F1
#
_cell.length_a   1.000
_cell.length_b   1.000
_cell.length_c   1.000
_cell.angle_alpha   90.00
_cell.angle_beta   90.00
_cell.angle_gamma   90.00
#
_symmetry.space_group_name_H-M   'P 1'
#
loop_
_entity.id
_entity.type
_entity.pdbx_description
1 polymer ?
#
loop_
_entity_poly.entity_id
_entity_poly.type
_entity_poly.pdbx_seq_one_letter_code
_entity_poly.pdbx_strand_id
1 'polypeptide(L)'
;MAFLSRLKALRRTSKNRPAFSCSQISICATLYILFCFNIPVLNKIYHEHGLHNLHDFGFMLSATILTGILIHLTVMMLGFRPFFKPAIILLIITSAATSYFMRSYHIMIDSSMMANIIETDYKEG
;
A
#
# COMPACT_ATOMS: atom_id res chain seq x y z
N MET A 1 -0.30 51.59 7.39
CA MET A 1 -0.12 50.69 6.23
C MET A 1 0.86 49.51 6.45
N ALA A 2 1.33 49.25 7.69
CA ALA A 2 2.31 48.17 7.98
C ALA A 2 1.69 46.78 8.28
N PHE A 3 0.38 46.70 8.54
CA PHE A 3 -0.30 45.44 8.86
C PHE A 3 -0.59 44.59 7.60
N LEU A 4 -0.97 45.25 6.49
CA LEU A 4 -1.26 44.58 5.22
C LEU A 4 -0.02 44.00 4.53
N SER A 5 1.17 44.58 4.77
CA SER A 5 2.42 44.02 4.26
C SER A 5 2.83 42.73 4.99
N ARG A 6 2.52 42.61 6.29
CA ARG A 6 2.71 41.38 7.07
C ARG A 6 1.79 40.24 6.62
N LEU A 7 0.54 40.54 6.26
CA LEU A 7 -0.38 39.54 5.70
C LEU A 7 0.07 39.02 4.33
N LYS A 8 0.65 39.89 3.48
CA LYS A 8 1.26 39.46 2.20
C LYS A 8 2.50 38.59 2.43
N ALA A 9 3.30 38.86 3.46
CA ALA A 9 4.47 38.05 3.82
C ALA A 9 4.07 36.64 4.28
N LEU A 10 2.98 36.51 5.05
CA LEU A 10 2.43 35.21 5.43
C LEU A 10 1.81 34.43 4.27
N ARG A 11 1.31 35.11 3.23
CA ARG A 11 0.77 34.47 2.01
C ARG A 11 1.85 34.06 1.00
N ARG A 12 3.08 34.58 1.12
CA ARG A 12 4.18 34.35 0.18
C ARG A 12 4.92 33.02 0.39
N THR A 13 4.68 32.35 1.51
CA THR A 13 5.30 31.06 1.86
C THR A 13 4.68 29.86 1.14
N SER A 14 3.60 30.05 0.38
CA SER A 14 2.93 28.98 -0.38
C SER A 14 3.28 28.99 -1.87
N LYS A 15 4.52 29.34 -2.27
CA LYS A 15 4.95 29.33 -3.68
C LYS A 15 5.93 28.21 -4.05
N ASN A 16 6.46 27.47 -3.08
CA ASN A 16 7.37 26.33 -3.30
C ASN A 16 6.88 25.03 -2.62
N ARG A 17 5.61 24.66 -2.80
CA ARG A 17 5.22 23.26 -2.55
C ARG A 17 5.65 22.49 -3.79
N PRO A 18 6.48 21.43 -3.70
CA PRO A 18 6.70 20.57 -4.85
C PRO A 18 5.33 20.07 -5.27
N ALA A 19 4.89 20.48 -6.45
CA ALA A 19 3.60 20.10 -7.02
C ALA A 19 3.73 18.67 -7.54
N PHE A 20 3.94 17.72 -6.63
CA PHE A 20 3.80 16.31 -6.98
C PHE A 20 2.35 16.11 -7.40
N SER A 21 2.17 15.78 -8.68
CA SER A 21 0.85 15.47 -9.22
C SER A 21 0.26 14.29 -8.45
N CYS A 22 -1.06 14.27 -8.28
CA CYS A 22 -1.77 13.17 -7.62
C CYS A 22 -1.32 11.81 -8.18
N SER A 23 -1.15 11.73 -9.50
CA SER A 23 -0.67 10.54 -10.21
C SER A 23 0.75 10.10 -9.81
N GLN A 24 1.67 11.03 -9.56
CA GLN A 24 3.04 10.68 -9.15
C GLN A 24 3.05 10.06 -7.74
N ILE A 25 2.20 10.57 -6.84
CA ILE A 25 2.06 10.04 -5.49
C ILE A 25 1.45 8.64 -5.52
N SER A 26 0.40 8.44 -6.35
CA SER A 26 -0.22 7.12 -6.51
C SER A 26 0.76 6.06 -7.04
N ILE A 27 1.58 6.42 -8.03
CA ILE A 27 2.60 5.52 -8.59
C ILE A 27 3.67 5.18 -7.54
N CYS A 28 4.21 6.18 -6.83
CA CYS A 28 5.19 5.95 -5.77
C CYS A 28 4.62 5.06 -4.64
N ALA A 29 3.39 5.32 -4.21
CA ALA A 29 2.73 4.52 -3.19
C ALA A 29 2.53 3.07 -3.67
N THR A 30 2.08 2.88 -4.91
CA THR A 30 1.89 1.56 -5.52
C THR A 30 3.20 0.78 -5.56
N LEU A 31 4.28 1.38 -6.06
CA LEU A 31 5.59 0.72 -6.11
C LEU A 31 6.08 0.36 -4.71
N TYR A 32 5.90 1.25 -3.74
CA TYR A 32 6.27 0.98 -2.35
C TYR A 32 5.50 -0.21 -1.78
N ILE A 33 4.18 -0.26 -1.97
CA ILE A 33 3.34 -1.36 -1.47
C ILE A 33 3.68 -2.69 -2.18
N LEU A 34 3.85 -2.64 -3.51
CA LEU A 34 4.18 -3.81 -4.32
C LEU A 34 5.52 -4.42 -3.91
N PHE A 35 6.58 -3.61 -3.81
CA PHE A 35 7.92 -4.13 -3.55
C PHE A 35 8.24 -4.36 -2.08
N CYS A 36 7.68 -3.59 -1.13
CA CYS A 36 7.99 -3.76 0.30
C CYS A 36 7.01 -4.69 1.00
N PHE A 37 5.71 -4.57 0.73
CA PHE A 37 4.69 -5.31 1.48
C PHE A 37 4.23 -6.58 0.77
N ASN A 38 4.34 -6.66 -0.56
CA ASN A 38 3.90 -7.84 -1.31
C ASN A 38 4.98 -8.94 -1.45
N ILE A 39 6.16 -8.78 -0.84
CA ILE A 39 7.24 -9.78 -0.82
C ILE A 39 6.74 -11.18 -0.39
N PRO A 40 5.92 -11.34 0.67
CA PRO A 40 5.47 -12.67 1.11
C PRO A 40 4.63 -13.39 0.06
N VAL A 41 3.83 -12.66 -0.72
CA VAL A 41 3.00 -13.21 -1.80
C VAL A 41 3.88 -13.66 -2.97
N LEU A 42 4.82 -12.82 -3.38
CA LEU A 42 5.79 -13.18 -4.43
C LEU A 42 6.62 -14.40 -4.04
N ASN A 43 7.05 -14.49 -2.78
CA ASN A 43 7.76 -15.66 -2.26
C ASN A 43 6.90 -16.92 -2.28
N LYS A 44 5.60 -16.83 -2.01
CA LYS A 44 4.69 -17.98 -2.13
C LYS A 44 4.55 -18.46 -3.57
N ILE A 45 4.35 -17.53 -4.51
CA ILE A 45 4.27 -17.87 -5.95
C ILE A 45 5.57 -18.54 -6.41
N TYR A 46 6.72 -17.98 -5.99
CA TYR A 46 8.02 -18.55 -6.26
C TYR A 46 8.19 -19.96 -5.65
N HIS A 47 7.71 -20.18 -4.42
CA HIS A 47 7.85 -21.46 -3.74
C HIS A 47 6.95 -22.55 -4.34
N GLU A 48 5.74 -22.21 -4.80
CA GLU A 48 4.82 -23.19 -5.39
C GLU A 48 5.15 -23.54 -6.84
N HIS A 49 5.56 -22.57 -7.65
CA HIS A 49 5.84 -22.81 -9.08
C HIS A 49 7.33 -23.02 -9.39
N GLY A 50 8.25 -22.52 -8.57
CA GLY A 50 9.68 -22.54 -8.86
C GLY A 50 10.06 -21.72 -10.10
N LEU A 51 11.36 -21.70 -10.44
CA LEU A 51 11.88 -21.12 -11.69
C LEU A 51 12.60 -22.20 -12.50
N HIS A 52 11.87 -23.23 -12.91
CA HIS A 52 12.47 -24.34 -13.65
C HIS A 52 12.47 -24.11 -15.16
N ASN A 53 11.49 -23.38 -15.69
CA ASN A 53 11.35 -23.11 -17.12
C ASN A 53 11.19 -21.61 -17.43
N LEU A 54 11.43 -21.22 -18.70
CA LEU A 54 11.14 -19.84 -19.17
C LEU A 54 9.66 -19.47 -19.02
N HIS A 55 8.76 -20.45 -19.11
CA HIS A 55 7.33 -20.24 -18.91
C HIS A 55 7.04 -19.81 -17.47
N ASP A 56 7.67 -20.44 -16.49
CA ASP A 56 7.47 -20.12 -15.06
C ASP A 56 7.96 -18.71 -14.74
N PHE A 57 9.04 -18.26 -15.40
CA PHE A 57 9.50 -16.87 -15.32
C PHE A 57 8.47 -15.88 -15.91
N GLY A 58 7.90 -16.19 -17.07
CA GLY A 58 6.83 -15.39 -17.68
C GLY A 58 5.58 -15.32 -16.80
N PHE A 59 5.22 -16.43 -16.15
CA PHE A 59 4.14 -16.47 -15.18
C PHE A 59 4.43 -15.58 -13.97
N MET A 60 5.62 -15.68 -13.37
CA MET A 60 6.01 -14.86 -12.23
C MET A 60 6.03 -13.35 -12.56
N LEU A 61 6.52 -12.98 -13.75
CA LEU A 61 6.50 -11.60 -14.24
C LEU A 61 5.06 -11.09 -14.40
N SER A 62 4.21 -11.87 -15.07
CA SER A 62 2.81 -11.49 -15.30
C SER A 62 2.02 -11.39 -13.99
N ALA A 63 2.23 -12.29 -13.03
CA ALA A 63 1.63 -12.21 -11.70
C ALA A 63 2.07 -10.96 -10.93
N THR A 64 3.35 -10.59 -11.01
CA THR A 64 3.88 -9.36 -10.40
C THR A 64 3.26 -8.12 -11.02
N ILE A 65 3.18 -8.06 -12.35
CA ILE A 65 2.58 -6.95 -13.10
C ILE A 65 1.09 -6.83 -12.77
N LEU A 66 0.35 -7.95 -12.81
CA LEU A 66 -1.08 -8.00 -12.49
C LEU A 66 -1.34 -7.46 -11.08
N THR A 67 -0.56 -7.93 -10.10
CA THR A 67 -0.67 -7.47 -8.71
C THR A 67 -0.40 -5.97 -8.59
N GLY A 68 0.62 -5.47 -9.30
CA GLY A 68 0.92 -4.04 -9.35
C GLY A 68 -0.23 -3.20 -9.92
N ILE A 69 -0.86 -3.67 -10.99
CA ILE A 69 -2.03 -3.01 -11.60
C ILE A 69 -3.21 -2.99 -10.63
N LEU A 70 -3.49 -4.10 -9.94
CA LEU A 70 -4.57 -4.19 -8.97
C LEU A 70 -4.37 -3.21 -7.81
N ILE A 71 -3.15 -3.14 -7.25
CA ILE A 71 -2.82 -2.18 -6.19
C ILE A 71 -3.00 -0.75 -6.70
N HIS A 72 -2.50 -0.43 -7.90
CA HIS A 72 -2.63 0.91 -8.48
C HIS A 72 -4.10 1.29 -8.68
N LEU A 73 -4.92 0.35 -9.15
CA LEU A 73 -6.36 0.55 -9.31
C LEU A 73 -7.03 0.86 -7.98
N THR A 74 -6.70 0.12 -6.90
CA THR A 74 -7.22 0.38 -5.56
C THR A 74 -6.81 1.76 -5.05
N VAL A 75 -5.54 2.14 -5.19
CA VAL A 75 -5.03 3.47 -4.79
C VAL A 75 -5.72 4.58 -5.57
N MET A 76 -5.98 4.37 -6.86
CA MET A 76 -6.68 5.32 -7.71
C MET A 76 -8.17 5.44 -7.33
N MET A 77 -8.84 4.34 -6.97
CA MET A 77 -10.21 4.33 -6.46
C MET A 77 -10.34 5.10 -5.13
N LEU A 78 -9.32 5.03 -4.28
CA LEU A 78 -9.23 5.79 -3.02
C LEU A 78 -8.90 7.28 -3.24
N GLY A 79 -8.73 7.72 -4.49
CA GLY A 79 -8.38 9.06 -4.96
C GLY A 79 -9.37 10.20 -4.67
N PHE A 80 -10.30 10.05 -3.72
CA PHE A 80 -11.17 11.16 -3.33
C PHE A 80 -10.36 12.28 -2.66
N ARG A 81 -10.41 13.49 -3.24
CA ARG A 81 -9.47 14.61 -3.01
C ARG A 81 -9.17 14.99 -1.54
N PRO A 82 -10.11 14.91 -0.56
CA PRO A 82 -9.77 15.13 0.85
C PRO A 82 -9.32 13.85 1.59
N PHE A 83 -9.72 12.66 1.12
CA PHE A 83 -9.44 11.36 1.77
C PHE A 83 -8.17 10.67 1.27
N PHE A 84 -7.59 11.12 0.16
CA PHE A 84 -6.44 10.46 -0.45
C PHE A 84 -5.23 10.34 0.51
N LYS A 85 -4.90 11.41 1.24
CA LYS A 85 -3.79 11.40 2.19
C LYS A 85 -4.02 10.42 3.36
N PRO A 86 -5.12 10.50 4.13
CA PRO A 86 -5.36 9.55 5.21
C PRO A 86 -5.53 8.11 4.69
N ALA A 87 -6.15 7.92 3.53
CA ALA A 87 -6.33 6.58 2.94
C ALA A 87 -5.00 5.89 2.65
N ILE A 88 -4.03 6.59 2.06
CA ILE A 88 -2.70 6.01 1.79
C ILE A 88 -1.97 5.68 3.09
N ILE A 89 -2.06 6.54 4.10
CA ILE A 89 -1.43 6.29 5.40
C ILE A 89 -2.00 5.02 6.04
N LEU A 90 -3.34 4.89 6.08
CA LEU A 90 -3.99 3.69 6.58
C LEU A 90 -3.60 2.46 5.78
N LEU A 91 -3.59 2.56 4.45
CA LEU A 91 -3.21 1.46 3.56
C LEU A 91 -1.77 1.00 3.84
N ILE A 92 -0.83 1.93 4.04
CA ILE A 92 0.56 1.61 4.39
C ILE A 92 0.64 0.91 5.76
N ILE A 93 -0.05 1.44 6.78
CA ILE A 93 -0.05 0.85 8.13
C ILE A 93 -0.64 -0.57 8.10
N THR A 94 -1.79 -0.75 7.48
CA THR A 94 -2.42 -2.07 7.32
C THR A 94 -1.52 -3.02 6.53
N SER A 95 -0.90 -2.55 5.44
CA SER A 95 0.02 -3.37 4.65
C SER A 95 1.26 -3.79 5.45
N ALA A 96 1.79 -2.90 6.30
CA ALA A 96 2.89 -3.21 7.19
C ALA A 96 2.50 -4.25 8.24
N ALA A 97 1.33 -4.09 8.86
CA ALA A 97 0.80 -5.06 9.82
C ALA A 97 0.61 -6.43 9.16
N THR A 98 -0.07 -6.49 8.02
CA THR A 98 -0.27 -7.73 7.24
C THR A 98 1.05 -8.39 6.87
N SER A 99 2.00 -7.64 6.31
CA SER A 99 3.32 -8.17 5.95
C SER A 99 4.09 -8.69 7.17
N TYR A 100 3.99 -8.00 8.32
CA TYR A 100 4.60 -8.45 9.57
C TYR A 100 3.99 -9.77 10.06
N PHE A 101 2.66 -9.91 10.04
CA PHE A 101 2.00 -11.16 10.42
C PHE A 101 2.36 -12.31 9.49
N MET A 102 2.35 -12.06 8.17
CA MET A 102 2.73 -13.06 7.17
C MET A 102 4.19 -13.50 7.30
N ARG A 103 5.11 -12.59 7.66
CA ARG A 103 6.53 -12.90 7.83
C ARG A 103 6.85 -13.55 9.18
N SER A 104 6.28 -13.06 10.27
CA SER A 104 6.65 -13.49 11.62
C SER A 104 5.98 -14.80 12.03
N TYR A 105 4.74 -15.02 11.58
CA TYR A 105 3.95 -16.17 11.98
C TYR A 105 3.76 -17.19 10.84
N HIS A 106 4.29 -16.93 9.63
CA HIS A 106 4.17 -17.78 8.42
C HIS A 106 2.73 -18.13 7.97
N ILE A 107 1.74 -17.60 8.67
CA ILE A 107 0.32 -17.65 8.35
C ILE A 107 0.02 -16.66 7.23
N MET A 108 -0.48 -17.18 6.10
CA MET A 108 -1.24 -16.33 5.18
C MET A 108 -2.51 -15.91 5.90
N ILE A 109 -2.86 -14.61 5.86
CA ILE A 109 -4.13 -14.15 6.41
C ILE A 109 -5.25 -14.84 5.64
N ASP A 110 -5.82 -15.86 6.25
CA ASP A 110 -6.95 -16.62 5.75
C ASP A 110 -8.22 -16.25 6.54
N SER A 111 -9.38 -16.47 5.94
CA SER A 111 -10.70 -16.33 6.58
C SER A 111 -10.79 -17.01 7.96
N SER A 112 -10.15 -18.16 8.12
CA SER A 112 -10.07 -18.90 9.38
C SER A 112 -9.29 -18.17 10.48
N MET A 113 -8.27 -17.39 10.11
CA MET A 113 -7.49 -16.63 11.07
C MET A 113 -8.22 -15.37 11.55
N MET A 114 -8.97 -14.71 10.65
CA MET A 114 -9.86 -13.61 11.03
C MET A 114 -10.98 -14.10 11.95
N ALA A 115 -11.54 -15.28 11.69
CA ALA A 115 -12.52 -15.92 12.56
C ALA A 115 -11.96 -16.17 13.96
N ASN A 116 -10.72 -16.66 14.09
CA ASN A 116 -10.10 -16.90 15.40
C ASN A 116 -9.86 -15.61 16.20
N ILE A 117 -9.44 -14.52 15.55
CA ILE A 117 -9.26 -13.22 16.22
C ILE A 117 -10.60 -12.67 16.71
N ILE A 118 -11.64 -12.80 15.90
CA ILE A 118 -13.00 -12.37 16.21
C ILE A 118 -13.61 -13.26 17.31
N GLU A 119 -13.47 -14.59 17.23
CA GLU A 119 -14.02 -15.55 18.19
C GLU A 119 -13.34 -15.50 19.56
N THR A 120 -12.05 -15.16 19.63
CA THR A 120 -11.31 -15.16 20.90
C THR A 120 -11.73 -14.00 21.81
N ASP A 121 -12.31 -12.91 21.28
CA ASP A 121 -12.79 -11.79 22.10
C ASP A 121 -14.18 -12.06 22.74
N TYR A 122 -15.00 -12.95 22.16
CA TYR A 122 -16.36 -13.20 22.66
C TYR A 122 -16.49 -14.29 23.73
N LYS A 123 -15.44 -15.09 23.96
CA LYS A 123 -15.49 -16.25 24.88
C LYS A 123 -14.75 -16.03 26.20
N GLU A 124 -14.11 -14.88 26.40
CA GLU A 124 -13.40 -14.54 27.63
C GLU A 124 -13.89 -13.24 28.28
N GLY A 125 -15.19 -12.91 28.10
CA GLY A 125 -15.89 -11.81 28.78
C GLY A 125 -17.05 -12.29 29.64
#